data_AF-A0A1Q9MRE0-F1
#
_entry.id   AF-A0A1Q9MRE0-F1
#
_cell.length_a   1.000
_cell.length_b   1.000
_cell.length_c   1.000
_cell.angle_alpha   90.00
_cell.angle_beta   90.00
_cell.angle_gamma   90.00
#
_symmetry.space_group_name_H-M   'P 1'
#
loop_
_entity.id
_entity.type
_entity.pdbx_description
1 polymer ?
#
loop_
_entity_poly.entity_id
_entity_poly.type
_entity_poly.pdbx_seq_one_letter_code
_entity_poly.pdbx_strand_id
1 'polypeptide(L)'
;MLTAGAGGDRDLKRAMGSIRVFYTITGVTRFWNGMLQDDQHCAIDPEHLLIDRFPKHWITRSLKNVVFSEATFLDVADTAKELVFTDEAANFKYFSDETVDNVGKVAIAACSEFMRGRTVTLGCSKIFFEDADWGVEVKENKKFLRNTFSWLLFEDEQ
;
A
#
# COMPACT_ATOMS: atom_id res chain seq x y z
N MET A 1 4.15 -9.64 -7.16
CA MET A 1 3.43 -8.51 -6.50
C MET A 1 2.22 -9.08 -5.79
N LEU A 2 1.93 -8.61 -4.58
CA LEU A 2 0.71 -8.94 -3.83
C LEU A 2 -0.06 -7.65 -3.53
N THR A 3 -1.38 -7.71 -3.56
CA THR A 3 -2.23 -6.55 -3.25
C THR A 3 -3.39 -6.98 -2.36
N ALA A 4 -3.81 -6.06 -1.50
CA ALA A 4 -5.08 -6.09 -0.78
C ALA A 4 -5.73 -4.72 -0.93
N GLY A 5 -7.02 -4.58 -0.65
CA GLY A 5 -7.68 -3.28 -0.53
C GLY A 5 -8.29 -3.14 0.87
N ALA A 6 -9.30 -2.28 0.99
CA ALA A 6 -10.15 -2.20 2.18
C ALA A 6 -10.61 -3.59 2.64
N GLY A 7 -10.57 -3.81 3.95
CA GLY A 7 -10.81 -5.11 4.58
C GLY A 7 -9.60 -6.05 4.60
N GLY A 8 -8.49 -5.69 3.96
CA GLY A 8 -7.22 -6.42 4.03
C GLY A 8 -7.36 -7.90 3.74
N ASP A 9 -6.97 -8.75 4.69
CA ASP A 9 -7.18 -10.20 4.64
C ASP A 9 -8.29 -10.68 5.59
N ARG A 10 -9.15 -9.77 6.06
CA ARG A 10 -10.31 -10.03 6.93
C ARG A 10 -9.95 -10.72 8.24
N ASP A 11 -8.73 -10.50 8.74
CA ASP A 11 -8.18 -11.14 9.93
C ASP A 11 -8.27 -12.68 9.91
N LEU A 12 -8.22 -13.27 8.71
CA LEU A 12 -8.16 -14.71 8.55
C LEU A 12 -6.90 -15.28 9.20
N LYS A 13 -7.05 -16.40 9.91
CA LYS A 13 -5.89 -17.17 10.39
C LYS A 13 -5.07 -17.63 9.18
N ARG A 14 -3.74 -17.67 9.31
CA ARG A 14 -2.82 -18.13 8.24
C ARG A 14 -3.22 -19.48 7.63
N ALA A 15 -3.63 -20.43 8.46
CA ALA A 15 -4.07 -21.76 8.02
C ALA A 15 -5.37 -21.77 7.19
N MET A 16 -6.12 -20.66 7.15
CA MET A 16 -7.39 -20.53 6.44
C MET A 16 -7.28 -19.76 5.13
N GLY A 17 -6.08 -19.71 4.53
CA GLY A 17 -5.85 -19.06 3.24
C GLY A 17 -5.55 -17.56 3.31
N SER A 18 -5.17 -17.05 4.49
CA SER A 18 -4.67 -15.67 4.59
C SER A 18 -3.37 -15.49 3.81
N ILE A 19 -3.30 -14.39 3.07
CA ILE A 19 -2.11 -13.96 2.30
C ILE A 19 -0.88 -13.74 3.19
N ARG A 20 -1.05 -13.59 4.52
CA ARG A 20 0.04 -13.52 5.51
C ARG A 20 0.89 -14.79 5.54
N VAL A 21 0.48 -15.89 4.90
CA VAL A 21 1.33 -17.08 4.72
C VAL A 21 2.62 -16.76 3.95
N PHE A 22 2.61 -15.72 3.11
CA PHE A 22 3.77 -15.31 2.31
C PHE A 22 4.71 -14.33 3.03
N TYR A 23 4.52 -14.06 4.34
CA TYR A 23 5.30 -13.06 5.07
C TYR A 23 6.82 -13.27 5.00
N THR A 24 7.30 -14.52 4.91
CA THR A 24 8.74 -14.82 4.76
C THR A 24 9.31 -14.24 3.47
N ILE A 25 8.48 -14.17 2.41
CA ILE A 25 8.86 -13.63 1.11
C ILE A 25 8.61 -12.12 1.08
N THR A 26 7.43 -11.67 1.53
CA THR A 26 7.01 -10.26 1.38
C THR A 26 7.48 -9.33 2.48
N GLY A 27 7.88 -9.88 3.63
CA GLY A 27 8.12 -9.12 4.85
C GLY A 27 6.87 -8.48 5.47
N VAL A 28 5.67 -8.72 4.91
CA VAL A 28 4.42 -8.18 5.45
C VAL A 28 3.76 -9.19 6.38
N THR A 29 3.62 -8.81 7.64
CA THR A 29 3.13 -9.69 8.71
C THR A 29 1.63 -9.58 8.93
N ARG A 30 1.03 -8.44 8.55
CA ARG A 30 -0.42 -8.17 8.68
C ARG A 30 -0.95 -7.30 7.55
N PHE A 31 -2.21 -7.56 7.18
CA PHE A 31 -3.05 -6.71 6.34
C PHE A 31 -4.28 -6.39 7.18
N TRP A 32 -4.53 -5.11 7.48
CA TRP A 32 -5.55 -4.77 8.47
C TRP A 32 -6.97 -4.85 7.91
N ASN A 33 -7.91 -5.33 8.72
CA ASN A 33 -9.31 -5.47 8.33
C ASN A 33 -10.07 -4.17 8.54
N GLY A 34 -9.93 -3.27 7.58
CA GLY A 34 -10.59 -1.98 7.61
C GLY A 34 -10.13 -1.11 6.44
N MET A 35 -10.36 0.18 6.58
CA MET A 35 -10.10 1.16 5.53
C MET A 35 -9.46 2.41 6.11
N LEU A 36 -8.39 2.87 5.48
CA LEU A 36 -7.74 4.13 5.79
C LEU A 36 -8.60 5.31 5.35
N GLN A 37 -8.58 6.36 6.16
CA GLN A 37 -9.26 7.63 5.91
C GLN A 37 -8.34 8.79 6.29
N ASP A 38 -8.28 9.84 5.48
CA ASP A 38 -7.54 11.07 5.82
C ASP A 38 -8.31 12.30 5.34
N ASP A 39 -8.84 13.09 6.28
CA ASP A 39 -9.60 14.32 5.96
C ASP A 39 -8.71 15.49 5.54
N GLN A 40 -7.39 15.42 5.80
CA GLN A 40 -6.44 16.52 5.56
C GLN A 40 -5.64 16.31 4.28
N HIS A 41 -5.29 15.06 3.96
CA HIS A 41 -4.51 14.68 2.80
C HIS A 41 -5.27 13.69 1.92
N CYS A 42 -6.38 14.16 1.35
CA CYS A 42 -7.17 13.41 0.37
C CYS A 42 -7.30 14.12 -0.98
N ALA A 43 -7.53 13.34 -2.03
CA ALA A 43 -7.72 13.85 -3.39
C ALA A 43 -9.18 14.26 -3.67
N ILE A 44 -10.16 13.53 -3.12
CA ILE A 44 -11.60 13.69 -3.43
C ILE A 44 -12.40 13.72 -2.13
N ASP A 45 -12.32 12.62 -1.39
CA ASP A 45 -12.95 12.41 -0.10
C ASP A 45 -11.95 11.63 0.80
N PRO A 46 -12.25 11.42 2.09
CA PRO A 46 -11.29 10.86 3.03
C PRO A 46 -10.78 9.47 2.66
N GLU A 47 -11.50 8.70 1.83
CA GLU A 47 -11.12 7.34 1.42
C GLU A 47 -10.14 7.33 0.24
N HIS A 48 -9.85 8.50 -0.32
CA HIS A 48 -8.96 8.73 -1.46
C HIS A 48 -7.66 9.40 -1.02
N LEU A 49 -6.81 8.63 -0.35
CA LEU A 49 -5.59 9.11 0.28
C LEU A 49 -4.64 9.72 -0.76
N LEU A 50 -4.20 10.95 -0.52
CA LEU A 50 -3.19 11.63 -1.32
C LEU A 50 -1.84 11.55 -0.61
N ILE A 51 -0.91 10.78 -1.17
CA ILE A 51 0.43 10.65 -0.62
C ILE A 51 1.40 11.49 -1.44
N ASP A 52 2.12 12.40 -0.81
CA ASP A 52 3.08 13.31 -1.46
C ASP A 52 4.51 13.24 -0.90
N ARG A 53 4.73 12.40 0.12
CA ARG A 53 6.03 12.14 0.72
C ARG A 53 6.42 10.70 0.55
N PHE A 54 7.64 10.49 0.04
CA PHE A 54 8.15 9.16 -0.25
C PHE A 54 9.55 8.97 0.33
N PRO A 55 9.85 7.78 0.87
CA PRO A 55 11.21 7.39 1.19
C PRO A 55 12.03 7.26 -0.09
N LYS A 56 13.36 7.39 0.02
CA LYS A 56 14.26 7.24 -1.12
C LYS A 56 14.30 5.77 -1.57
N HIS A 57 13.70 5.48 -2.72
CA HIS A 57 13.73 4.18 -3.37
C HIS A 57 13.64 4.34 -4.89
N TRP A 58 14.03 3.31 -5.66
CA TRP A 58 13.86 3.34 -7.12
C TRP A 58 12.37 3.48 -7.50
N ILE A 59 11.52 2.67 -6.87
CA ILE A 59 10.06 2.68 -7.10
C ILE A 59 9.46 4.08 -6.92
N THR A 60 9.88 4.78 -5.87
CA THR A 60 9.37 6.10 -5.50
C THR A 60 10.12 7.26 -6.15
N ARG A 61 11.10 6.96 -7.01
CA ARG A 61 11.97 7.97 -7.60
C ARG A 61 11.16 8.97 -8.43
N SER A 62 11.40 10.25 -8.11
CA SER A 62 10.79 11.38 -8.80
C SER A 62 9.25 11.40 -8.74
N LEU A 63 8.63 10.69 -7.80
CA LEU A 63 7.21 10.85 -7.51
C LEU A 63 6.98 12.11 -6.67
N LYS A 64 5.87 12.77 -6.95
CA LYS A 64 5.34 13.97 -6.32
C LYS A 64 4.03 13.67 -5.61
N ASN A 65 3.15 12.89 -6.24
CA ASN A 65 1.92 12.46 -5.60
C ASN A 65 1.32 11.18 -6.21
N VAL A 66 0.80 10.33 -5.33
CA VAL A 66 0.12 9.07 -5.67
C VAL A 66 -1.18 9.03 -4.87
N VAL A 67 -2.26 8.53 -5.49
CA VAL A 67 -3.57 8.39 -4.85
C VAL A 67 -3.85 6.93 -4.60
N PHE A 68 -4.26 6.61 -3.36
CA PHE A 68 -4.68 5.28 -2.95
C PHE A 68 -6.12 5.32 -2.46
N SER A 69 -7.03 4.70 -3.22
CA SER A 69 -8.46 4.64 -2.89
C SER A 69 -8.82 3.35 -2.17
N GLU A 70 -9.64 3.48 -1.12
CA GLU A 70 -10.11 2.36 -0.29
C GLU A 70 -8.94 1.44 0.11
N ALA A 71 -7.88 2.05 0.63
CA ALA A 71 -6.68 1.35 1.04
C ALA A 71 -6.81 0.77 2.45
N THR A 72 -6.07 -0.30 2.72
CA THR A 72 -5.71 -0.73 4.07
C THR A 72 -4.23 -0.46 4.33
N PHE A 73 -3.79 -0.57 5.58
CA PHE A 73 -2.37 -0.53 5.93
C PHE A 73 -1.81 -1.91 6.29
N LEU A 74 -0.49 -1.95 6.38
CA LEU A 74 0.32 -3.15 6.51
C LEU A 74 1.18 -3.07 7.78
N ASP A 75 1.32 -4.18 8.50
CA ASP A 75 2.42 -4.33 9.46
C ASP A 75 3.61 -4.98 8.74
N VAL A 76 4.75 -4.30 8.76
CA VAL A 76 5.95 -4.67 7.99
C VAL A 76 7.05 -5.08 8.96
N ALA A 77 7.75 -6.18 8.66
CA ALA A 77 8.92 -6.63 9.41
C ALA A 77 10.20 -5.93 8.90
N ASP A 78 11.27 -5.96 9.70
CA ASP A 78 12.57 -5.34 9.37
C ASP A 78 13.21 -5.87 8.08
N THR A 79 12.77 -7.02 7.57
CA THR A 79 13.22 -7.61 6.29
C THR A 79 12.60 -6.93 5.07
N ALA A 80 11.62 -6.06 5.26
CA ALA A 80 10.97 -5.28 4.21
C ALA A 80 11.17 -3.78 4.44
N LYS A 81 11.07 -3.02 3.34
CA LYS A 81 11.18 -1.56 3.33
C LYS A 81 9.83 -0.97 2.97
N GLU A 82 9.38 -0.03 3.77
CA GLU A 82 8.19 0.77 3.48
C GLU A 82 8.46 1.68 2.28
N LEU A 83 7.49 1.78 1.37
CA LEU A 83 7.54 2.58 0.15
C LEU A 83 6.57 3.76 0.18
N VAL A 84 5.42 3.56 0.82
CA VAL A 84 4.35 4.54 0.91
C VAL A 84 3.77 4.42 2.31
N PHE A 85 3.59 5.55 2.97
CA PHE A 85 2.99 5.65 4.29
C PHE A 85 2.02 6.82 4.33
N THR A 86 1.05 6.76 5.23
CA THR A 86 0.15 7.87 5.56
C THR A 86 0.86 8.96 6.36
N ASP A 87 0.22 10.12 6.54
CA ASP A 87 0.65 11.15 7.48
C ASP A 87 0.03 10.93 8.88
N GLU A 88 0.47 11.72 9.88
CA GLU A 88 0.04 11.62 11.29
C GLU A 88 -1.46 11.85 11.51
N ALA A 89 -2.15 12.48 10.56
CA ALA A 89 -3.58 12.74 10.64
C ALA A 89 -4.45 11.55 10.21
N ALA A 90 -3.84 10.48 9.67
CA ALA A 90 -4.59 9.38 9.12
C ALA A 90 -5.38 8.60 10.19
N ASN A 91 -6.62 8.34 9.84
CA ASN A 91 -7.55 7.53 10.59
C ASN A 91 -7.75 6.18 9.91
N PHE A 92 -8.30 5.23 10.66
CA PHE A 92 -8.62 3.92 10.15
C PHE A 92 -9.97 3.48 10.69
N LYS A 93 -10.87 3.12 9.77
CA LYS A 93 -12.17 2.55 10.06
C LYS A 93 -12.07 1.03 10.08
N TYR A 94 -12.14 0.43 11.26
CA TYR A 94 -12.10 -1.02 11.45
C TYR A 94 -13.43 -1.66 11.02
N PHE A 95 -13.39 -2.71 10.18
CA PHE A 95 -14.62 -3.40 9.75
C PHE A 95 -15.13 -4.43 10.77
N SER A 96 -14.38 -4.69 11.83
CA SER A 96 -14.82 -5.58 12.91
C SER A 96 -15.93 -4.98 13.75
N ASP A 97 -15.86 -3.68 14.01
CA ASP A 97 -16.73 -2.97 14.96
C ASP A 97 -17.10 -1.55 14.49
N GLU A 98 -16.69 -1.15 13.29
CA GLU A 98 -16.92 0.17 12.69
C GLU A 98 -16.27 1.34 13.46
N THR A 99 -15.37 1.05 14.41
CA THR A 99 -14.63 2.08 15.15
C THR A 99 -13.67 2.81 14.20
N VAL A 100 -13.55 4.13 14.37
CA VAL A 100 -12.58 4.96 13.66
C VAL A 100 -11.56 5.46 14.65
N ASP A 101 -10.31 5.01 14.51
CA ASP A 101 -9.19 5.47 15.35
C ASP A 101 -8.15 6.22 14.51
N ASN A 102 -7.46 7.17 15.14
CA ASN A 102 -6.27 7.75 14.56
C ASN A 102 -5.13 6.73 14.63
N VAL A 103 -4.62 6.34 13.46
CA VAL A 103 -3.50 5.39 13.32
C VAL A 103 -2.20 6.09 12.98
N GLY A 104 -2.26 7.37 12.59
CA GLY A 104 -1.11 8.17 12.23
C GLY A 104 -0.33 7.57 11.05
N LYS A 105 0.99 7.66 11.12
CA LYS A 105 1.89 7.19 10.06
C LYS A 105 1.97 5.65 10.02
N VAL A 106 1.32 5.04 9.02
CA VAL A 106 1.31 3.59 8.77
C VAL A 106 1.62 3.26 7.32
N ALA A 107 2.21 2.09 7.06
CA ALA A 107 2.62 1.68 5.72
C ALA A 107 1.44 1.20 4.86
N ILE A 108 1.30 1.77 3.66
CA ILE A 108 0.34 1.32 2.63
C ILE A 108 1.03 0.40 1.62
N ALA A 109 2.32 0.63 1.35
CA ALA A 109 3.09 -0.17 0.41
C ALA A 109 4.46 -0.51 0.98
N ALA A 110 4.94 -1.73 0.71
CA ALA A 110 6.26 -2.19 1.11
C ALA A 110 6.89 -3.07 0.02
N CYS A 111 8.22 -3.11 0.00
CA CYS A 111 8.98 -4.07 -0.81
C CYS A 111 9.91 -4.93 0.04
N SER A 112 10.29 -6.07 -0.52
CA SER A 112 11.31 -6.95 0.06
C SER A 112 12.13 -7.59 -1.04
N GLU A 113 13.34 -7.98 -0.68
CA GLU A 113 14.18 -8.87 -1.48
C GLU A 113 14.29 -10.20 -0.75
N PHE A 114 13.95 -11.28 -1.44
CA PHE A 114 14.02 -12.63 -0.88
C PHE A 114 14.84 -13.51 -1.82
N MET A 115 16.01 -13.95 -1.35
CA MET A 115 17.03 -14.59 -2.18
C MET A 115 17.40 -13.71 -3.38
N ARG A 116 17.04 -14.11 -4.61
CA ARG A 116 17.24 -13.33 -5.84
C ARG A 116 15.92 -12.78 -6.40
N GLY A 117 14.83 -12.91 -5.66
CA GLY A 117 13.52 -12.39 -6.03
C GLY A 117 13.24 -11.05 -5.36
N ARG A 118 12.39 -10.27 -6.01
CA ARG A 118 11.87 -8.99 -5.52
C ARG A 118 10.37 -9.10 -5.34
N THR A 119 9.84 -8.53 -4.26
CA THR A 119 8.40 -8.43 -4.08
C THR A 119 7.99 -7.03 -3.66
N VAL A 120 6.77 -6.68 -4.08
CA VAL A 120 6.09 -5.46 -3.67
C VAL A 120 4.70 -5.88 -3.21
N THR A 121 4.30 -5.35 -2.06
CA THR A 121 2.99 -5.54 -1.44
C THR A 121 2.30 -4.19 -1.34
N LEU A 122 1.05 -4.11 -1.80
CA LEU A 122 0.23 -2.91 -1.76
C LEU A 122 -1.04 -3.16 -0.94
N GLY A 123 -1.37 -2.23 -0.04
CA GLY A 123 -2.64 -2.18 0.68
C GLY A 123 -3.78 -1.55 -0.14
N CYS A 124 -3.62 -1.38 -1.45
CA CYS A 124 -4.67 -0.90 -2.33
C CYS A 124 -4.68 -1.64 -3.67
N SER A 125 -5.76 -2.38 -3.94
CA SER A 125 -5.99 -3.03 -5.24
C SER A 125 -6.64 -2.10 -6.27
N LYS A 126 -7.30 -1.02 -5.83
CA LYS A 126 -8.01 -0.09 -6.72
C LYS A 126 -7.11 0.77 -7.59
N ILE A 127 -5.84 0.92 -7.22
CA ILE A 127 -4.82 1.66 -8.01
C ILE A 127 -4.63 1.11 -9.43
N PHE A 128 -5.04 -0.14 -9.69
CA PHE A 128 -4.94 -0.78 -11.00
C PHE A 128 -6.15 -0.53 -11.91
N PHE A 129 -7.22 0.07 -11.42
CA PHE A 129 -8.46 0.21 -12.19
C PHE A 129 -8.36 1.41 -13.14
N GLU A 130 -9.14 1.40 -14.23
CA GLU A 130 -9.20 2.49 -15.21
C GLU A 130 -10.19 3.58 -14.79
N ASP A 131 -10.21 3.93 -13.51
CA ASP A 131 -11.05 5.00 -12.99
C ASP A 131 -10.31 6.35 -13.08
N ALA A 132 -11.00 7.38 -13.59
CA ALA A 132 -10.44 8.71 -13.83
C ALA A 132 -10.20 9.52 -12.55
N ASP A 133 -10.83 9.12 -11.45
CA ASP A 133 -10.82 9.83 -10.18
C ASP A 133 -9.84 9.20 -9.18
N TRP A 134 -9.62 7.88 -9.26
CA TRP A 134 -8.77 7.17 -8.29
C TRP A 134 -7.95 5.98 -8.80
N GLY A 135 -8.07 5.64 -10.08
CA GLY A 135 -7.39 4.52 -10.71
C GLY A 135 -5.96 4.81 -11.18
N VAL A 136 -5.53 4.06 -12.19
CA VAL A 136 -4.17 4.09 -12.74
C VAL A 136 -3.81 5.43 -13.40
N GLU A 137 -4.77 6.10 -14.04
CA GLU A 137 -4.51 7.34 -14.78
C GLU A 137 -4.48 8.59 -13.88
N VAL A 138 -4.74 8.44 -12.58
CA VAL A 138 -4.81 9.55 -11.63
C VAL A 138 -3.42 9.95 -11.15
N LYS A 139 -3.15 11.25 -11.16
CA LYS A 139 -1.88 11.84 -10.65
C LYS A 139 -0.67 11.11 -11.24
N GLU A 140 0.21 10.56 -10.40
CA GLU A 140 1.35 9.75 -10.85
C GLU A 140 1.20 8.25 -10.55
N ASN A 141 -0.03 7.74 -10.36
CA ASN A 141 -0.30 6.30 -10.12
C ASN A 141 0.32 5.43 -11.21
N LYS A 142 0.12 5.79 -12.48
CA LYS A 142 0.73 5.11 -13.64
C LYS A 142 2.26 5.05 -13.57
N LYS A 143 2.89 6.13 -13.11
CA LYS A 143 4.35 6.22 -12.96
C LYS A 143 4.84 5.38 -11.78
N PHE A 144 4.14 5.43 -10.64
CA PHE A 144 4.40 4.56 -9.49
C PHE A 144 4.33 3.09 -9.89
N LEU A 145 3.27 2.68 -10.59
CA LEU A 145 3.10 1.31 -11.09
C LEU A 145 4.20 0.93 -12.10
N ARG A 146 4.52 1.81 -13.06
CA ARG A 146 5.62 1.59 -14.00
C ARG A 146 6.95 1.36 -13.28
N ASN A 147 7.32 2.23 -12.34
CA ASN A 147 8.54 2.08 -11.57
C ASN A 147 8.54 0.79 -10.75
N THR A 148 7.37 0.41 -10.21
CA THR A 148 7.17 -0.84 -9.48
C THR A 148 7.44 -2.06 -10.37
N PHE A 149 6.86 -2.10 -11.58
CA PHE A 149 7.09 -3.20 -12.52
C PHE A 149 8.54 -3.25 -13.00
N SER A 150 9.13 -2.12 -13.38
CA SER A 150 10.54 -2.08 -13.79
C SER A 150 11.48 -2.58 -12.68
N TRP A 151 11.22 -2.24 -11.41
CA TRP A 151 12.00 -2.75 -10.28
C TRP A 151 11.82 -4.27 -10.10
N LEU A 152 10.60 -4.78 -10.22
CA LEU A 152 10.30 -6.21 -10.14
C LEU A 152 10.94 -7.01 -11.29
N LEU A 153 11.16 -6.38 -12.44
CA LEU A 153 11.73 -6.98 -13.65
C LEU A 153 13.24 -6.74 -13.81
N PHE A 154 13.90 -6.11 -12.82
CA PHE A 154 15.35 -5.78 -12.85
C PHE A 154 15.74 -4.84 -14.00
N GLU A 155 14.81 -4.04 -14.49
CA GLU A 155 15.07 -3.01 -15.51
C GLU A 155 15.68 -1.73 -14.91
N ASP A 156 15.73 -1.63 -13.59
CA ASP A 156 16.34 -0.52 -12.85
C ASP A 156 17.87 -0.59 -12.77
N GLU A 157 18.44 -1.74 -13.11
CA GLU A 157 19.88 -2.00 -13.11
C GLU A 157 20.53 -1.76 -14.49
N GLN A 158 19.75 -1.30 -15.48
CA GLN A 158 20.19 -0.94 -16.83
C GLN A 158 20.31 0.58 -16.99
#